data_AF-A0A679GIV3-F1
#
_entry.id   AF-A0A679GIV3-F1
#
_cell.length_a   1.000
_cell.length_b   1.000
_cell.length_c   1.000
_cell.angle_alpha   90.00
_cell.angle_beta   90.00
_cell.angle_gamma   90.00
#
_symmetry.space_group_name_H-M   'P 1'
#
loop_
_entity.id
_entity.type
_entity.pdbx_description
1 polymer ?
#
loop_
_entity_poly.entity_id
_entity_poly.type
_entity_poly.pdbx_seq_one_letter_code
_entity_poly.pdbx_strand_id
1 'polypeptide(L)' 'MANTGDRPIQVGSHFHFFETNDALAFDRASARGMRLNIPAGTAVRFEPGQSREVELVDLAGARRVFGFAGRVMGDL' A
#
# COMPACT_ATOMS: atom_id res chain seq x y z
N MET A 1 -8.42 -0.81 7.35
CA MET A 1 -8.46 0.21 6.26
C MET A 1 -9.77 0.13 5.51
N ALA A 2 -10.17 1.20 4.81
CA ALA A 2 -11.40 1.23 4.02
C ALA A 2 -11.22 1.95 2.68
N ASN A 3 -11.86 1.44 1.62
CA ASN A 3 -11.95 2.16 0.33
C ASN A 3 -13.12 3.15 0.39
N THR A 4 -12.82 4.44 0.44
CA THR A 4 -13.81 5.53 0.45
C THR A 4 -14.19 6.01 -0.95
N GLY A 5 -13.60 5.43 -1.99
CA GLY A 5 -13.91 5.72 -3.39
C GLY A 5 -15.12 4.96 -3.90
N ASP A 6 -15.58 5.36 -5.09
CA ASP A 6 -16.70 4.76 -5.83
C ASP A 6 -16.29 3.64 -6.80
N ARG A 7 -14.99 3.40 -6.94
CA ARG A 7 -14.40 2.41 -7.83
C ARG A 7 -13.54 1.41 -7.06
N PRO A 8 -13.44 0.16 -7.56
CA PRO A 8 -12.60 -0.83 -6.93
C PRO A 8 -11.11 -0.48 -7.04
N ILE A 9 -10.36 -0.80 -6.00
CA ILE A 9 -8.91 -0.59 -5.92
C ILE A 9 -8.24 -1.94 -5.70
N GLN A 10 -7.15 -2.22 -6.43
CA GLN A 10 -6.36 -3.43 -6.26
C GLN A 10 -4.90 -3.06 -6.04
N VAL A 11 -4.30 -3.58 -4.96
CA VAL A 11 -2.92 -3.29 -4.57
C VAL A 11 -2.09 -4.58 -4.64
N GLY A 12 -1.00 -4.54 -5.41
CA GLY A 12 -0.10 -5.68 -5.57
C GLY A 12 0.87 -5.87 -4.41
N SER A 13 1.39 -7.10 -4.28
CA SER A 13 2.31 -7.55 -3.21
C SER A 13 3.53 -6.67 -2.93
N HIS A 14 4.07 -5.98 -3.94
CA HIS A 14 5.32 -5.20 -3.85
C HIS A 14 5.13 -3.68 -3.99
N PHE A 15 3.88 -3.21 -4.03
CA PHE A 15 3.62 -1.78 -4.08
C PHE A 15 3.91 -1.14 -2.71
N HIS A 16 4.57 0.02 -2.68
CA HIS A 16 4.84 0.74 -1.43
C HIS A 16 3.53 1.22 -0.81
N PHE A 17 3.10 0.60 0.30
CA PHE A 17 1.73 0.68 0.76
C PHE A 17 1.30 2.10 1.16
N PHE A 18 2.24 2.87 1.72
CA PHE A 18 2.09 4.30 2.02
C PHE A 18 1.62 5.16 0.83
N GLU A 19 2.01 4.78 -0.38
CA GLU A 19 1.75 5.52 -1.62
C GLU A 19 0.58 4.97 -2.42
N THR A 20 -0.20 4.07 -1.83
CA THR A 20 -1.43 3.55 -2.46
C THR A 20 -2.45 4.68 -2.61
N ASN A 21 -3.45 4.45 -3.48
CA ASN A 21 -4.50 5.40 -3.82
C ASN A 21 -5.07 6.12 -2.58
N ASP A 22 -5.26 7.44 -2.67
CA ASP A 22 -5.74 8.29 -1.58
C ASP A 22 -7.15 7.96 -1.10
N ALA A 23 -7.95 7.31 -1.95
CA ALA A 23 -9.26 6.76 -1.57
C ALA A 23 -9.16 5.56 -0.61
N LEU A 24 -7.97 4.98 -0.36
CA LEU A 24 -7.79 4.05 0.74
C LEU A 24 -7.50 4.83 2.03
N ALA A 25 -8.46 4.79 2.96
CA ALA A 25 -8.37 5.39 4.29
C ALA A 25 -7.76 4.40 5.29
N PHE A 26 -6.60 4.76 5.83
CA PHE A 26 -5.86 4.04 6.87
C PHE A 26 -4.79 4.98 7.48
N ASP A 27 -4.14 4.54 8.55
CA ASP A 27 -2.97 5.23 9.08
C ASP A 27 -1.78 5.08 8.11
N ARG A 28 -1.53 6.12 7.32
CA ARG A 28 -0.45 6.12 6.34
C ARG A 28 0.92 6.11 7.01
N ALA A 29 1.08 6.78 8.16
CA ALA A 29 2.38 6.90 8.80
C ALA A 29 2.93 5.52 9.21
N SER A 30 2.08 4.64 9.74
CA SER A 30 2.48 3.27 10.09
C SER A 30 2.78 2.37 8.88
N ALA A 31 2.34 2.71 7.66
CA ALA A 31 2.62 1.94 6.45
C ALA A 31 3.88 2.40 5.69
N ARG A 32 4.57 3.43 6.16
CA ARG A 32 5.76 3.98 5.49
C ARG A 32 6.90 2.97 5.52
N GLY A 33 7.42 2.65 4.33
CA GLY A 33 8.47 1.66 4.15
C GLY A 33 8.00 0.21 4.17
N MET A 34 6.70 -0.03 4.00
CA MET A 34 6.12 -1.37 4.04
C MET A 34 5.38 -1.73 2.73
N ARG A 35 5.16 -3.03 2.54
CA ARG A 35 4.36 -3.62 1.45
C ARG A 35 3.43 -4.71 2.00
N LEU A 36 2.48 -5.19 1.21
CA LEU A 36 1.58 -6.28 1.63
C LEU A 36 2.35 -7.57 1.94
N ASN A 37 2.05 -8.19 3.09
CA ASN A 37 2.58 -9.50 3.47
C ASN A 37 1.75 -10.62 2.83
N ILE A 38 1.87 -10.75 1.50
CA ILE A 38 1.16 -11.75 0.70
C ILE A 38 2.13 -12.41 -0.30
N PRO A 39 1.79 -13.57 -0.89
CA PRO A 39 2.64 -14.22 -1.89
C PRO A 39 2.99 -13.29 -3.06
N ALA A 40 4.23 -13.38 -3.53
CA ALA A 40 4.73 -12.53 -4.61
C ALA A 40 3.86 -12.67 -5.89
N GLY A 41 3.62 -11.55 -6.56
CA GLY A 41 2.77 -11.49 -7.77
C GLY A 41 1.26 -11.47 -7.50
N THR A 42 0.82 -11.72 -6.26
CA THR A 42 -0.60 -11.61 -5.88
C THR A 42 -0.99 -10.18 -5.49
N ALA A 43 -2.29 -9.94 -5.27
CA ALA A 43 -2.84 -8.64 -4.92
C ALA A 43 -4.04 -8.76 -3.96
N VAL A 44 -4.30 -7.69 -3.21
CA VAL A 44 -5.53 -7.53 -2.42
C VAL A 44 -6.44 -6.53 -3.13
N ARG A 45 -7.72 -6.89 -3.24
CA ARG A 45 -8.78 -6.07 -3.84
C ARG A 45 -9.67 -5.47 -2.75
N PHE A 46 -10.05 -4.21 -2.96
CA PHE A 46 -10.93 -3.42 -2.11
C PHE A 46 -12.09 -2.89 -2.96
N GLU A 47 -13.30 -3.40 -2.76
CA GLU A 47 -14.51 -2.87 -3.38
C GLU A 47 -14.89 -1.50 -2.78
N PRO A 48 -15.71 -0.67 -3.46
CA PRO A 48 -16.23 0.58 -2.91
C PRO A 48 -16.89 0.37 -1.53
N GLY A 49 -16.49 1.18 -0.54
CA GLY A 49 -16.99 1.08 0.84
C GLY A 49 -16.47 -0.11 1.65
N GLN A 50 -15.71 -1.02 1.05
CA GLN A 50 -15.20 -2.19 1.76
C GLN A 50 -14.14 -1.80 2.77
N SER A 51 -14.30 -2.31 4.00
CA SER A 51 -13.26 -2.29 5.02
C SER A 51 -12.63 -3.67 5.18
N ARG A 52 -11.32 -3.68 5.39
CA ARG A 52 -10.55 -4.91 5.60
C ARG A 52 -9.30 -4.62 6.43
N GLU A 53 -8.84 -5.62 7.15
CA GLU A 53 -7.53 -5.64 7.77
C GLU A 53 -6.54 -6.39 6.88
N VAL A 54 -5.33 -5.85 6.74
CA VAL A 54 -4.25 -6.51 5.99
C VAL A 54 -2.98 -6.47 6.81
N GLU A 55 -2.14 -7.45 6.60
CA GLU A 55 -0.83 -7.50 7.19
C GLU A 55 0.20 -6.88 6.24
N LEU A 56 1.10 -6.08 6.81
CA LEU A 56 2.20 -5.45 6.09
C LEU A 56 3.53 -6.02 6.57
N VAL A 57 4.50 -6.05 5.67
CA VAL A 57 5.88 -6.42 5.94
C VAL A 57 6.81 -5.32 5.47
N ASP A 58 7.92 -5.13 6.18
CA ASP A 58 8.96 -4.18 5.84
C ASP A 58 9.55 -4.40 4.44
N LEU A 59 9.84 -3.29 3.76
CA LEU A 59 10.76 -3.31 2.62
C LEU A 59 12.17 -3.65 3.12
N ALA A 60 12.87 -4.52 2.40
CA ALA A 60 14.24 -4.91 2.70
C ALA A 60 15.24 -4.26 1.73
N GLY A 61 16.51 -4.68 1.79
CA GLY A 61 17.58 -4.14 0.95
C GLY A 61 17.98 -2.73 1.40
N ALA A 62 18.24 -1.83 0.45
CA ALA A 62 18.69 -0.48 0.76
C ALA A 62 17.61 0.43 1.38
N ARG A 63 16.36 -0.04 1.48
CA ARG A 63 15.21 0.72 2.00
C ARG A 63 15.10 2.13 1.39
N ARG A 64 15.26 2.20 0.07
CA ARG A 64 15.09 3.41 -0.74
C ARG A 64 13.87 3.24 -1.63
N VAL A 65 13.04 4.26 -1.73
CA VAL A 65 11.79 4.22 -2.50
C VAL A 65 11.81 5.31 -3.57
N PHE A 66 11.65 4.89 -4.82
CA PHE A 66 11.57 5.77 -6.00
C PHE A 66 10.36 5.37 -6.85
N GLY A 67 9.68 6.36 -7.45
CA GLY A 67 8.47 6.14 -8.25
C GLY A 67 7.19 6.22 -7.41
N PHE A 68 6.27 5.27 -7.61
CA PHE A 68 4.94 5.22 -6.97
C PHE A 68 4.15 6.53 -7.12
N ALA A 69 3.78 7.18 -6.03
CA ALA A 69 3.13 8.49 -6.03
C ALA A 69 4.13 9.65 -5.84
N GLY A 70 5.43 9.36 -5.91
CA GLY A 70 6.52 10.34 -5.78
C GLY A 70 6.69 10.91 -4.37
N ARG A 71 6.18 10.25 -3.33
CA ARG A 71 6.12 10.82 -1.97
C ARG A 71 7.40 10.63 -1.15
N VAL A 72 8.25 9.67 -1.52
CA VAL A 72 9.52 9.41 -0.82
C VAL A 72 10.73 9.83 -1.67
N MET A 73 10.87 9.28 -2.88
CA MET A 73 11.93 9.63 -3.85
C MET A 73 13.35 9.63 -3.27
N GLY A 74 13.66 8.68 -2.39
CA GLY A 74 14.92 8.65 -1.66
C GLY A 74 14.94 7.60 -0.56
N ASP A 75 15.75 7.86 0.46
CA ASP A 75 15.90 6.98 1.62
C ASP A 75 14.65 7.06 2.51
N LEU A 76 14.26 5.92 3.09
CA LEU A 76 13.19 5.86 4.08
C LEU A 76 13.68 6.36 5.43
#